data_AF-K1KHY6-F1
#
_entry.id   AF-K1KHY6-F1
#
_cell.length_a   1.000
_cell.length_b   1.000
_cell.length_c   1.000
_cell.angle_alpha   90.00
_cell.angle_beta   90.00
_cell.angle_gamma   90.00
#
_symmetry.space_group_name_H-M   'P 1'
#
loop_
_entity.id
_entity.type
_entity.pdbx_description
1 polymer ?
#
loop_
_entity_poly.entity_id
_entity_poly.type
_entity_poly.pdbx_seq_one_letter_code
_entity_poly.pdbx_strand_id
1 'polypeptide(L)'
;MNVVFVLTETAEEVLQMVSNDVAGLLAAVKGESVSFPFGNYQYDSHTLDHYLLENGTYQQELVIYLKPEQKNNETILPLPKMQD
;
A
#
# COMPACT_ATOMS: atom_id res chain seq x y z
N MET A 1 12.94 -11.37 -5.34
CA MET A 1 12.92 -10.65 -4.06
C MET A 1 11.55 -10.81 -3.43
N ASN A 2 11.46 -10.96 -2.11
CA ASN A 2 10.17 -11.03 -1.43
C ASN A 2 9.53 -9.63 -1.41
N VAL A 3 8.22 -9.58 -1.66
CA VAL A 3 7.42 -8.36 -1.56
C VAL A 3 6.20 -8.68 -0.70
N VAL A 4 5.98 -7.87 0.34
CA VAL A 4 4.86 -8.02 1.28
C VAL A 4 4.05 -6.75 1.24
N PHE A 5 2.74 -6.87 1.09
CA PHE A 5 1.79 -5.76 1.18
C PHE A 5 1.13 -5.78 2.55
N VAL A 6 1.18 -4.65 3.25
CA VAL A 6 0.70 -4.50 4.63
C VAL A 6 -0.25 -3.31 4.72
N LEU A 7 -1.35 -3.45 5.45
CA LEU A 7 -2.21 -2.32 5.76
C LEU A 7 -1.58 -1.47 6.88
N THR A 8 -1.37 -0.18 6.64
CA THR A 8 -0.75 0.73 7.61
C THR A 8 -1.50 0.76 8.95
N GLU A 9 -2.84 0.76 8.90
CA GLU A 9 -3.68 0.94 10.10
C GLU A 9 -3.73 -0.29 11.00
N THR A 10 -3.67 -1.50 10.41
CA THR A 10 -3.88 -2.76 11.14
C THR A 10 -2.64 -3.62 11.25
N ALA A 11 -1.56 -3.29 10.51
CA ALA A 11 -0.39 -4.13 10.30
C ALA A 11 -0.72 -5.52 9.70
N GLU A 12 -1.88 -5.67 9.07
CA GLU A 12 -2.30 -6.91 8.43
C GLU A 12 -1.58 -7.11 7.09
N GLU A 13 -0.95 -8.27 6.91
CA GLU A 13 -0.39 -8.69 5.62
C GLU A 13 -1.50 -9.17 4.69
N VAL A 14 -1.65 -8.49 3.56
CA VAL A 14 -2.73 -8.76 2.60
C VAL A 14 -2.29 -9.57 1.39
N LEU A 15 -1.01 -9.51 1.05
CA LEU A 15 -0.42 -10.31 -0.02
C LEU A 15 1.09 -10.44 0.21
N GLN A 16 1.60 -11.65 0.05
CA GLN A 16 3.03 -11.91 -0.08
C GLN A 16 3.31 -12.52 -1.46
N MET A 17 4.35 -12.04 -2.12
CA MET A 17 4.76 -12.55 -3.43
C MET A 17 6.27 -12.45 -3.64
N VAL A 18 6.74 -13.14 -4.67
CA VAL A 18 8.12 -13.01 -5.16
C VAL A 18 8.07 -12.26 -6.49
N SER A 19 8.84 -11.18 -6.60
CA SER A 19 9.01 -10.45 -7.87
C SER A 19 10.48 -10.40 -8.28
N ASN A 20 10.71 -10.48 -9.59
CA ASN A 20 11.98 -10.20 -10.25
C ASN A 20 12.06 -8.75 -10.77
N ASP A 21 10.92 -8.06 -10.89
CA ASP A 21 10.84 -6.64 -11.24
C ASP A 21 10.21 -5.87 -10.09
N VAL A 22 11.05 -5.52 -9.12
CA VAL A 22 10.65 -4.80 -7.92
C VAL A 22 10.41 -3.33 -8.22
N ALA A 23 11.24 -2.74 -9.09
CA ALA A 23 11.16 -1.33 -9.44
C ALA A 23 9.87 -1.02 -10.21
N GLY A 24 9.52 -1.86 -11.19
CA GLY A 24 8.26 -1.75 -11.93
C GLY A 24 7.05 -1.97 -11.03
N LEU A 25 7.09 -2.97 -10.15
CA LEU A 25 6.02 -3.21 -9.18
C LEU A 25 5.81 -2.01 -8.25
N LEU A 26 6.89 -1.49 -7.65
CA LEU A 26 6.81 -0.33 -6.75
C LEU A 26 6.32 0.93 -7.50
N ALA A 27 6.74 1.14 -8.74
CA ALA A 27 6.27 2.24 -9.57
C ALA A 27 4.76 2.13 -9.86
N ALA A 28 4.27 0.92 -10.18
CA ALA A 28 2.85 0.68 -10.40
C ALA A 28 2.03 0.89 -9.12
N VAL A 29 2.53 0.41 -7.98
CA VAL A 29 1.87 0.55 -6.67
C VAL A 29 1.77 2.00 -6.22
N LYS A 30 2.77 2.83 -6.53
CA LYS A 30 2.77 4.28 -6.28
C LYS A 30 1.82 5.08 -7.19
N GLY A 31 1.07 4.42 -8.07
CA GLY A 31 0.03 5.03 -8.90
C GLY A 31 -1.19 5.50 -8.09
N GLU A 32 -2.31 5.70 -8.78
CA GLU A 32 -3.53 6.25 -8.17
C GLU A 32 -4.16 5.33 -7.13
N SER A 33 -4.22 4.02 -7.42
CA SER A 33 -4.75 3.01 -6.53
C SER A 33 -4.21 1.62 -6.86
N VAL A 34 -4.29 0.73 -5.86
CA VAL A 34 -3.99 -0.70 -5.97
C VAL A 34 -5.24 -1.48 -5.58
N SER A 35 -5.71 -2.32 -6.49
CA SER A 35 -6.90 -3.14 -6.29
C SER A 35 -6.51 -4.57 -5.93
N PHE A 36 -7.09 -5.06 -4.84
CA PHE A 36 -7.08 -6.46 -4.44
C PHE A 36 -8.51 -7.01 -4.47
N PRO A 37 -8.71 -8.35 -4.49
CA PRO A 37 -10.04 -8.95 -4.43
C PRO A 37 -10.89 -8.52 -3.21
N PHE A 38 -10.25 -7.99 -2.17
CA PHE A 38 -10.85 -7.61 -0.89
C PHE A 38 -10.85 -6.10 -0.64
N GLY A 39 -10.42 -5.25 -1.60
CA GLY A 39 -10.48 -3.81 -1.44
C GLY A 39 -9.58 -3.01 -2.38
N ASN A 40 -9.79 -1.69 -2.39
CA ASN A 40 -8.92 -0.74 -3.08
C ASN A 40 -8.15 0.08 -2.06
N TYR A 41 -6.86 0.26 -2.33
CA TYR A 41 -5.94 0.93 -1.42
C TYR A 41 -5.07 1.92 -2.18
N GLN A 42 -4.45 2.81 -1.43
CA GLN A 42 -3.45 3.74 -1.92
C GLN A 42 -2.11 3.45 -1.28
N TYR A 43 -1.05 3.69 -2.03
CA TYR A 43 0.31 3.63 -1.51
C TYR A 43 0.48 4.63 -0.35
N ASP A 44 1.17 4.18 0.69
CA ASP A 44 1.51 5.02 1.83
C ASP A 44 3.03 5.14 2.02
N SER A 45 3.71 4.02 2.29
CA SER A 45 5.16 3.97 2.44
C SER A 45 5.74 2.62 2.02
N HIS A 46 7.07 2.49 1.96
CA HIS A 46 7.73 1.18 1.80
C HIS A 46 9.05 1.12 2.55
N THR A 47 9.47 -0.08 2.96
CA THR A 47 10.79 -0.37 3.53
C THR A 47 11.48 -1.47 2.72
N LEU A 48 12.80 -1.44 2.69
CA LEU A 48 13.62 -2.51 2.10
C LEU A 48 14.47 -3.12 3.21
N ASP A 49 14.02 -4.27 3.69
CA ASP A 49 14.61 -4.96 4.81
C ASP A 49 15.55 -6.07 4.33
N HIS A 50 16.56 -6.31 5.15
CA HIS A 50 17.62 -7.26 4.87
C HIS A 50 17.88 -8.09 6.12
N TYR A 51 17.84 -9.41 5.99
CA TYR A 51 18.08 -10.32 7.12
C TYR A 51 18.96 -11.50 6.73
N LEU A 52 19.79 -11.93 7.68
CA LEU A 52 20.63 -13.11 7.56
C LEU A 52 19.91 -14.28 8.23
N LEU A 53 19.58 -15.31 7.46
CA LEU A 53 19.03 -16.54 7.99
C LEU A 53 20.12 -17.36 8.70
N GLU A 54 19.71 -18.22 9.64
CA GLU A 54 20.63 -19.08 10.41
C GLU A 54 21.52 -19.97 9.52
N ASN A 55 21.06 -20.29 8.31
CA ASN A 55 21.82 -21.06 7.32
C ASN A 55 22.85 -20.22 6.54
N GLY A 56 23.06 -18.95 6.90
CA GLY A 56 23.98 -18.03 6.23
C GLY A 56 23.44 -17.40 4.95
N THR A 57 22.17 -17.63 4.59
CA THR A 57 21.54 -17.03 3.40
C THR A 57 21.09 -15.60 3.71
N TYR A 58 21.50 -14.66 2.86
CA TYR A 58 21.03 -13.28 2.91
C TYR A 58 19.71 -13.15 2.16
N GLN A 59 18.71 -12.57 2.81
CA GLN A 59 17.38 -12.33 2.25
C GLN A 59 17.07 -10.85 2.17
N GLN A 60 16.31 -10.49 1.15
CA GLN A 60 15.83 -9.14 0.89
C GLN A 60 14.31 -9.14 0.75
N GLU A 61 13.68 -8.19 1.41
CA GLU A 61 12.23 -8.06 1.48
C GLU A 61 11.81 -6.60 1.31
N LEU A 62 10.91 -6.35 0.37
CA LEU A 62 10.25 -5.06 0.22
C LEU A 62 8.90 -5.14 0.90
N VAL A 63 8.70 -4.35 1.95
CA VAL A 63 7.40 -4.19 2.61
C VAL A 63 6.75 -2.93 2.05
N ILE A 64 5.57 -3.07 1.48
CA ILE A 64 4.77 -1.96 0.93
C ILE A 64 3.57 -1.75 1.83
N TYR A 65 3.50 -0.56 2.43
CA TYR A 65 2.40 -0.14 3.28
C TYR A 65 1.32 0.56 2.47
N LEU A 66 0.08 0.16 2.73
CA LEU A 66 -1.12 0.58 2.03
C LEU A 66 -2.12 1.19 3.01
N LYS A 67 -2.79 2.25 2.58
CA LYS A 67 -3.92 2.86 3.31
C LYS A 67 -5.21 2.75 2.51
N PRO A 68 -6.39 2.78 3.16
CA PRO A 68 -7.66 2.78 2.45
C PRO A 68 -7.72 3.91 1.42
N GLU A 69 -8.30 3.64 0.25
CA GLU A 69 -8.52 4.66 -0.77
C GLU A 69 -9.46 5.76 -0.22
N GLN A 70 -8.96 7.00 -0.15
CA GLN A 70 -9.79 8.14 0.23
C GLN A 70 -10.67 8.55 -0.96
N LYS A 71 -11.98 8.31 -0.85
CA LYS A 71 -12.96 8.89 -1.78
C LYS A 71 -13.04 10.39 -1.52
N ASN A 72 -12.33 11.19 -2.31
CA ASN A 72 -12.56 12.63 -2.40
C ASN A 72 -13.94 12.88 -3.02
N ASN A 73 -15.01 12.77 -2.23
CA ASN A 73 -16.36 13.19 -2.62
C ASN A 73 -17.24 13.47 -1.39
N GLU A 74 -16.69 14.17 -0.38
CA GLU A 74 -17.53 15.02 0.45
C GLU A 74 -17.74 16.34 -0.29
N THR A 75 -18.70 16.34 -1.23
CA THR A 75 -19.28 17.57 -1.74
C THR A 75 -19.95 18.26 -0.55
N ILE A 76 -19.25 19.20 0.09
CA ILE A 76 -19.86 20.15 1.01
C ILE A 76 -20.84 20.97 0.17
N LEU A 77 -22.11 20.58 0.16
CA LEU A 77 -23.17 21.39 -0.41
C LEU A 77 -23.23 22.68 0.42
N PRO A 78 -23.08 23.88 -0.18
CA PRO A 78 -23.23 25.11 0.56
C PRO A 78 -24.67 25.17 1.11
N LEU A 79 -24.79 25.31 2.43
CA LEU A 79 -26.07 25.54 3.11
C LEU A 79 -26.75 26.76 2.46
N PRO A 80 -28.03 26.65 2.05
CA PRO A 80 -28.74 27.79 1.51
C PRO A 80 -28.82 28.87 2.58
N LYS A 81 -28.36 30.08 2.24
CA LYS A 81 -28.52 31.26 3.09
C LYS A 81 -30.02 31.47 3.28
N MET A 82 -30.52 31.29 4.50
CA MET A 82 -31.85 31.77 4.87
C MET A 82 -31.80 33.29 4.78
N GLN A 83 -32.64 33.86 3.91
CA GLN A 83 -32.84 35.30 3.84
C GLN A 83 -33.72 35.71 5.03
N ASP A 84 -33.27 36.72 5.78
CA ASP A 84 -34.00 37.38 6.86
C ASP A 84 -35.26 38.12 6.37
#